data_AF-A0A7S1CZE6-F1
#
_entry.id   AF-A0A7S1CZE6-F1
#
_cell.length_a   1.000
_cell.length_b   1.000
_cell.length_c   1.000
_cell.angle_alpha   90.00
_cell.angle_beta   90.00
_cell.angle_gamma   90.00
#
_symmetry.space_group_name_H-M   'P 1'
#
loop_
_entity.id
_entity.type
_entity.pdbx_description
1 polymer ?
#
loop_
_entity_poly.entity_id
_entity_poly.type
_entity_poly.pdbx_seq_one_letter_code
_entity_poly.pdbx_strand_id
1 'polypeptide(L)'
;GMAHYRRTNENNVDLNRNSLLSEDQWKQALERDPNVAHYEDFHQSFNPPALPFCFWASALPNVMIHGVTKLKQAMVTGQYHRPTGVFYGGNKLEASWDKLSSFLRNDLLPSFISDDEGANQLPKVTWIDVHTGLGRYGVDTILTFDRETALPSKVASVFEGSSVPGLDANGDDVKKGYELVVGTSDAFLAA
;
A
#
# COMPACT_ATOMS: atom_id res chain seq x y z
N GLY A 1 -11.18 -0.22 11.24
CA GLY A 1 -10.72 -1.54 11.64
C GLY A 1 -11.81 -2.51 11.33
N MET A 2 -11.44 -3.78 11.15
CA MET A 2 -12.35 -4.85 10.73
C MET A 2 -13.58 -4.99 11.64
N ALA A 3 -13.44 -4.76 12.95
CA ALA A 3 -14.55 -4.78 13.91
C ALA A 3 -15.68 -3.77 13.61
N HIS A 4 -15.41 -2.74 12.80
CA HIS A 4 -16.36 -1.71 12.40
C HIS A 4 -16.50 -1.61 10.88
N TYR A 5 -16.10 -2.64 10.13
CA TYR A 5 -16.19 -2.67 8.65
C TYR A 5 -15.64 -1.42 7.95
N ARG A 6 -14.56 -0.85 8.49
CA ARG A 6 -13.94 0.38 7.97
C ARG A 6 -12.46 0.20 7.71
N ARG A 7 -11.99 0.87 6.65
CA ARG A 7 -10.59 0.83 6.18
C ARG A 7 -9.59 1.29 7.25
N THR A 8 -9.89 2.39 7.94
CA THR A 8 -8.97 3.05 8.87
C THR A 8 -9.10 2.56 10.31
N ASN A 9 -8.04 2.65 11.12
CA ASN A 9 -8.08 2.28 12.54
C ASN A 9 -8.83 3.31 13.42
N GLU A 10 -8.88 3.10 14.74
CA GLU A 10 -9.44 4.00 15.78
C GLU A 10 -9.07 5.48 15.61
N ASN A 11 -7.88 5.76 15.09
CA ASN A 11 -7.34 7.10 14.89
C ASN A 11 -7.57 7.66 13.48
N ASN A 12 -8.43 7.02 12.69
CA ASN A 12 -8.65 7.29 11.27
C ASN A 12 -7.39 7.12 10.40
N VAL A 13 -6.43 6.32 10.85
CA VAL A 13 -5.20 6.03 10.11
C VAL A 13 -5.41 4.83 9.18
N ASP A 14 -5.06 5.01 7.91
CA ASP A 14 -4.89 3.95 6.93
C ASP A 14 -3.57 3.22 7.21
N LEU A 15 -3.66 2.02 7.79
CA LEU A 15 -2.48 1.23 8.15
C LEU A 15 -1.60 0.87 6.95
N ASN A 16 -2.17 0.85 5.73
CA ASN A 16 -1.41 0.60 4.50
C ASN A 16 -0.59 1.83 4.05
N ARG A 17 -0.68 2.95 4.77
CA ARG A 17 0.14 4.16 4.59
C ARG A 17 0.89 4.54 5.87
N ASN A 18 0.84 3.71 6.90
CA ASN A 18 1.44 4.00 8.20
C ASN A 18 2.75 3.24 8.43
N SER A 19 3.21 2.44 7.47
CA SER A 19 4.41 1.61 7.55
C SER A 19 5.72 2.38 7.32
N LEU A 20 5.83 3.59 7.88
CA LEU A 20 7.07 4.36 7.90
C LEU A 20 7.83 3.99 9.18
N LEU A 21 8.97 3.34 9.03
CA LEU A 21 9.71 2.72 10.14
C LEU A 21 10.84 3.57 10.69
N SER A 22 11.37 4.52 9.90
CA SER A 22 12.42 5.44 10.35
C SER A 22 11.90 6.84 10.61
N GLU A 23 12.58 7.57 11.49
CA GLU A 23 12.29 8.99 11.74
C GLU A 23 12.46 9.83 10.47
N ASP A 24 13.44 9.50 9.63
CA ASP A 24 13.66 10.19 8.35
C ASP A 24 12.49 9.99 7.38
N GLN A 25 11.89 8.79 7.33
CA GLN A 25 10.70 8.53 6.52
C GLN A 25 9.50 9.35 7.02
N TRP A 26 9.30 9.41 8.34
CA TRP A 26 8.26 10.25 8.95
C TRP A 26 8.48 11.72 8.64
N LYS A 27 9.71 12.21 8.82
CA LYS A 27 10.07 13.59 8.51
C LYS A 27 9.80 13.92 7.05
N GLN A 28 10.24 13.07 6.12
CA GLN A 28 9.98 13.24 4.70
C GLN A 28 8.47 13.27 4.40
N ALA A 29 7.67 12.37 4.99
CA ALA A 29 6.24 12.34 4.76
C ALA A 29 5.50 13.58 5.28
N LEU A 30 5.93 14.10 6.44
CA LEU A 30 5.31 15.25 7.11
C LEU A 30 5.80 16.62 6.59
N GLU A 31 7.01 16.69 6.02
CA GLU A 31 7.56 17.91 5.41
C GLU A 31 7.28 18.02 3.91
N ARG A 32 6.85 16.92 3.26
CA ARG A 32 6.48 16.89 1.85
C ARG A 32 5.33 17.84 1.57
N ASP A 33 5.35 18.47 0.39
CA ASP A 33 4.20 19.24 -0.11
C ASP A 33 2.90 18.43 0.03
N PRO A 34 1.90 18.93 0.80
CA PRO A 34 0.62 18.25 0.99
C PRO A 34 -0.10 17.90 -0.32
N ASN A 35 0.14 18.66 -1.40
CA ASN A 35 -0.51 18.47 -2.68
C ASN A 35 0.39 17.83 -3.76
N VAL A 36 1.56 17.26 -3.42
CA VAL A 36 2.45 16.64 -4.42
C VAL A 36 1.77 15.51 -5.23
N ALA A 37 0.76 14.86 -4.66
CA ALA A 37 -0.02 13.80 -5.29
C ALA A 37 -1.42 14.26 -5.70
N HIS A 38 -1.69 15.58 -5.76
CA HIS A 38 -2.99 16.15 -6.12
C HIS A 38 -4.13 15.89 -5.12
N TYR A 39 -3.83 15.50 -3.87
CA TYR A 39 -4.88 15.22 -2.88
C TYR A 39 -5.77 16.44 -2.59
N GLU A 40 -5.19 17.63 -2.48
CA GLU A 40 -5.94 18.86 -2.20
C GLU A 40 -6.87 19.23 -3.37
N ASP A 41 -6.45 18.94 -4.60
CA ASP A 41 -7.27 19.15 -5.81
C ASP A 41 -8.58 18.34 -5.73
N PHE A 42 -8.56 17.17 -5.07
CA PHE A 42 -9.72 16.30 -4.89
C PHE A 42 -10.31 16.35 -3.47
N HIS A 43 -9.84 17.23 -2.58
CA HIS A 43 -10.19 17.20 -1.15
C HIS A 43 -11.71 17.22 -0.92
N GLN A 44 -12.44 18.07 -1.62
CA GLN A 44 -13.90 18.17 -1.49
C GLN A 44 -14.63 16.91 -1.99
N SER A 45 -14.07 16.21 -2.98
CA SER A 45 -14.63 14.94 -3.47
C SER A 45 -14.36 13.80 -2.52
N PHE A 46 -13.17 13.78 -1.93
CA PHE A 46 -12.73 12.76 -0.97
C PHE A 46 -13.36 12.93 0.41
N ASN A 47 -13.58 14.17 0.83
CA ASN A 47 -14.04 14.53 2.17
C ASN A 47 -15.22 15.51 2.04
N PRO A 48 -16.34 15.08 1.44
CA PRO A 48 -17.46 15.97 1.25
C PRO A 48 -18.04 16.36 2.63
N PRO A 49 -18.41 17.63 2.85
CA PRO A 49 -18.92 18.09 4.14
C PRO A 49 -20.26 17.45 4.52
N ALA A 50 -20.98 16.94 3.53
CA ALA A 50 -22.18 16.13 3.69
C ALA A 50 -22.19 15.03 2.62
N LEU A 51 -22.87 13.92 2.90
CA LEU A 51 -23.05 12.87 1.92
C LEU A 51 -23.79 13.43 0.68
N PRO A 52 -23.19 13.37 -0.52
CA PRO A 52 -23.85 13.86 -1.71
C PRO A 52 -25.07 12.99 -2.01
N PHE A 53 -26.18 13.62 -2.37
CA PHE A 53 -27.38 12.92 -2.83
C PHE A 53 -27.09 12.01 -4.03
N CYS A 54 -26.15 12.43 -4.90
CA CYS A 54 -25.64 11.64 -6.00
C CYS A 54 -24.11 11.73 -6.03
N PHE A 55 -23.42 10.62 -5.71
CA PHE A 55 -21.95 10.54 -5.74
C PHE A 55 -21.35 10.95 -7.09
N TRP A 56 -21.98 10.52 -8.19
CA TRP A 56 -21.49 10.81 -9.54
C TRP A 56 -21.56 12.29 -9.90
N ALA A 57 -22.55 13.03 -9.37
CA ALA A 57 -22.66 14.46 -9.61
C ALA A 57 -21.46 15.25 -9.02
N SER A 58 -20.90 14.79 -7.90
CA SER A 58 -19.69 15.37 -7.30
C SER A 58 -18.39 14.82 -7.92
N ALA A 59 -18.37 13.55 -8.30
CA ALA A 59 -17.15 12.89 -8.76
C ALA A 59 -16.81 13.18 -10.24
N LEU A 60 -17.83 13.24 -11.12
CA LEU A 60 -17.61 13.31 -12.57
C LEU A 60 -16.90 14.60 -13.03
N PRO A 61 -17.21 15.81 -12.52
CA PRO A 61 -16.48 17.01 -12.90
C PRO A 61 -14.98 16.92 -12.59
N ASN A 62 -14.63 16.38 -11.42
CA ASN A 62 -13.24 16.20 -11.02
C ASN A 62 -12.50 15.21 -11.91
N VAL A 63 -13.15 14.11 -12.30
CA VAL A 63 -12.60 13.15 -13.26
C VAL A 63 -12.40 13.80 -14.64
N MET A 64 -13.34 14.63 -15.09
CA MET A 64 -13.26 15.31 -16.40
C MET A 64 -12.16 16.39 -16.43
N ILE A 65 -11.96 17.12 -15.33
CA ILE A 65 -10.97 18.20 -15.25
C ILE A 65 -9.55 17.66 -15.05
N HIS A 66 -9.38 16.69 -14.16
CA HIS A 66 -8.05 16.24 -13.71
C HIS A 66 -7.62 14.90 -14.30
N GLY A 67 -8.56 14.12 -14.84
CA GLY A 67 -8.33 12.77 -15.37
C GLY A 67 -8.28 11.69 -14.28
N VAL A 68 -8.58 10.46 -14.69
CA VAL A 68 -8.62 9.28 -13.80
C VAL A 68 -7.25 8.99 -13.19
N THR A 69 -6.16 9.21 -13.93
CA THR A 69 -4.80 8.92 -13.45
C THR A 69 -4.42 9.77 -12.24
N LYS A 70 -4.70 11.09 -12.26
CA LYS A 70 -4.39 11.96 -11.12
C LYS A 70 -5.26 11.65 -9.91
N LEU A 71 -6.55 11.35 -10.13
CA LEU A 71 -7.44 10.90 -9.07
C LEU A 71 -6.91 9.62 -8.41
N LYS A 72 -6.54 8.63 -9.24
CA LYS A 72 -5.93 7.38 -8.77
C LYS A 72 -4.66 7.67 -7.98
N GLN A 73 -3.76 8.49 -8.52
CA GLN A 73 -2.50 8.87 -7.86
C GLN A 73 -2.74 9.51 -6.49
N ALA A 74 -3.69 10.44 -6.38
CA ALA A 74 -4.07 11.07 -5.12
C ALA A 74 -4.57 10.07 -4.08
N MET A 75 -5.41 9.11 -4.50
CA MET A 75 -5.93 8.07 -3.62
C MET A 75 -4.84 7.09 -3.18
N VAL A 76 -4.07 6.56 -4.13
CA VAL A 76 -3.10 5.50 -3.82
C VAL A 76 -1.88 6.05 -3.11
N THR A 77 -1.47 7.29 -3.34
CA THR A 77 -0.33 7.88 -2.60
C THR A 77 -0.68 8.12 -1.13
N GLY A 78 -1.94 8.46 -0.83
CA GLY A 78 -2.35 8.87 0.51
C GLY A 78 -1.80 10.25 0.90
N GLN A 79 -2.10 10.65 2.14
CA GLN A 79 -1.74 11.97 2.69
C GLN A 79 -1.47 11.92 4.20
N TYR A 80 -0.70 12.86 4.72
CA TYR A 80 -0.28 12.91 6.13
C TYR A 80 -0.62 14.24 6.84
N HIS A 81 -1.41 15.11 6.19
CA HIS A 81 -1.65 16.50 6.64
C HIS A 81 -3.07 16.76 7.15
N ARG A 82 -4.03 15.87 6.83
CA ARG A 82 -5.45 16.00 7.20
C ARG A 82 -5.91 14.76 7.98
N PRO A 83 -5.89 14.80 9.33
CA PRO A 83 -6.25 13.66 10.16
C PRO A 83 -7.69 13.17 10.00
N THR A 84 -8.60 14.06 9.60
CA THR A 84 -10.02 13.74 9.35
C THR A 84 -10.28 13.25 7.92
N GLY A 85 -9.26 13.27 7.06
CA GLY A 85 -9.40 12.93 5.66
C GLY A 85 -9.30 11.43 5.39
N VAL A 86 -9.87 10.97 4.28
CA VAL A 86 -9.62 9.61 3.77
C VAL A 86 -8.16 9.43 3.34
N PHE A 87 -7.67 8.19 3.39
CA PHE A 87 -6.28 7.82 3.06
C PHE A 87 -5.21 8.55 3.91
N TYR A 88 -5.57 8.91 5.15
CA TYR A 88 -4.65 9.51 6.11
C TYR A 88 -3.64 8.48 6.64
N GLY A 89 -2.34 8.71 6.47
CA GLY A 89 -1.28 7.79 6.90
C GLY A 89 -0.85 7.92 8.35
N GLY A 90 -1.40 8.87 9.12
CA GLY A 90 -0.99 9.14 10.50
C GLY A 90 0.08 10.22 10.60
N ASN A 91 0.59 10.45 11.81
CA ASN A 91 1.73 11.33 12.09
C ASN A 91 2.83 10.64 12.92
N LYS A 92 2.66 9.34 13.17
CA LYS A 92 3.57 8.43 13.87
C LYS A 92 3.14 7.00 13.59
N LEU A 93 4.00 6.04 13.91
CA LEU A 93 3.69 4.63 13.80
C LEU A 93 2.54 4.25 14.76
N GLU A 94 1.52 3.58 14.23
CA GLU A 94 0.37 3.12 14.99
C GLU A 94 0.67 1.80 15.72
N ALA A 95 0.03 1.58 16.87
CA ALA A 95 0.26 0.41 17.71
C ALA A 95 -0.01 -0.94 16.99
N SER A 96 -0.81 -0.93 15.91
CA SER A 96 -1.02 -2.13 15.09
C SER A 96 0.27 -2.60 14.41
N TRP A 97 1.10 -1.67 13.94
CA TRP A 97 2.39 -1.98 13.32
C TRP A 97 3.42 -2.46 14.34
N ASP A 98 3.46 -1.82 15.50
CA ASP A 98 4.34 -2.23 16.60
C ASP A 98 4.04 -3.68 17.06
N LYS A 99 2.76 -4.00 17.28
CA LYS A 99 2.33 -5.35 17.65
C LYS A 99 2.61 -6.38 16.56
N LEU A 100 2.34 -6.05 15.29
CA LEU A 100 2.60 -6.96 14.17
C LEU A 100 4.09 -7.23 14.03
N SER A 101 4.92 -6.18 14.07
CA SER A 101 6.38 -6.31 13.94
C SER A 101 6.96 -7.11 15.10
N SER A 102 6.47 -6.88 16.33
CA SER A 102 6.87 -7.63 17.52
C SER A 102 6.50 -9.11 17.40
N PHE A 103 5.27 -9.43 17.00
CA PHE A 103 4.83 -10.80 16.80
C PHE A 103 5.67 -11.52 15.74
N LEU A 104 5.94 -10.86 14.61
CA LEU A 104 6.75 -11.46 13.56
C LEU A 104 8.17 -11.75 14.03
N ARG A 105 8.83 -10.78 14.68
CA ARG A 105 10.23 -10.90 15.09
C ARG A 105 10.46 -11.79 16.30
N ASN A 106 9.58 -11.72 17.29
CA ASN A 106 9.81 -12.33 18.60
C ASN A 106 9.09 -13.67 18.76
N ASP A 107 8.00 -13.89 18.03
CA ASP A 107 7.20 -15.11 18.15
C ASP A 107 7.28 -15.97 16.88
N LEU A 108 6.91 -15.40 15.72
CA LEU A 108 6.78 -16.18 14.49
C LEU A 108 8.12 -16.63 13.92
N LEU A 109 9.05 -15.71 13.67
CA LEU A 109 10.35 -16.05 13.07
C LEU A 109 11.17 -17.01 13.94
N PRO A 110 11.27 -16.83 15.28
CA PRO A 110 11.96 -17.77 16.14
C PRO A 110 11.29 -19.14 16.18
N SER A 111 9.95 -19.21 16.06
CA SER A 111 9.24 -20.51 16.03
C SER A 111 9.62 -21.40 14.85
N PHE A 112 10.24 -20.84 13.82
CA PHE A 112 10.73 -21.60 12.67
C PHE A 112 12.19 -22.04 12.79
N ILE A 113 12.93 -21.57 13.81
CA ILE A 113 14.31 -21.99 14.09
C ILE A 113 14.21 -23.23 14.99
N SER A 114 14.63 -24.39 14.49
CA SER A 114 14.67 -25.62 15.29
C SER A 114 15.94 -25.70 16.14
N ASP A 115 15.84 -26.22 17.36
CA ASP A 115 16.95 -26.42 18.31
C ASP A 115 18.01 -27.47 17.87
N ASP A 116 17.83 -28.09 16.70
CA ASP A 116 18.82 -29.03 16.16
C ASP A 116 20.10 -28.28 15.76
N GLU A 117 21.24 -28.69 16.33
CA GLU A 117 22.56 -28.05 16.17
C GLU A 117 23.08 -27.93 14.71
N GLY A 118 22.36 -28.52 13.74
CA GLY A 118 22.64 -28.40 12.29
C GLY A 118 21.78 -27.38 11.53
N ALA A 119 20.75 -26.81 12.14
CA ALA A 119 19.71 -25.98 11.50
C ALA A 119 19.91 -24.47 11.71
N ASN A 120 21.16 -23.99 11.69
CA ASN A 120 21.53 -22.57 11.80
C ASN A 120 21.07 -21.68 10.62
N GLN A 121 20.04 -22.07 9.87
CA GLN A 121 19.49 -21.29 8.77
C GLN A 121 18.03 -20.94 9.06
N LEU A 122 17.73 -19.64 9.12
CA LEU A 122 16.36 -19.16 9.04
C LEU A 122 15.70 -19.76 7.78
N PRO A 123 14.49 -20.34 7.89
CA PRO A 123 13.79 -20.81 6.72
C PRO A 123 13.52 -19.64 5.79
N LYS A 124 13.53 -19.94 4.50
CA LYS A 124 13.20 -18.95 3.48
C LYS A 124 11.72 -18.57 3.61
N VAL A 125 11.45 -17.40 4.18
CA VAL A 125 10.09 -16.84 4.30
C VAL A 125 9.71 -16.15 2.99
N THR A 126 8.51 -16.44 2.50
CA THR A 126 7.91 -15.74 1.36
C THR A 126 6.62 -15.07 1.83
N TRP A 127 6.52 -13.76 1.64
CA TRP A 127 5.32 -12.99 1.96
C TRP A 127 4.53 -12.71 0.69
N ILE A 128 3.23 -13.00 0.71
CA ILE A 128 2.31 -12.70 -0.39
C ILE A 128 1.24 -11.76 0.17
N ASP A 129 1.22 -10.53 -0.33
CA ASP A 129 0.18 -9.56 0.00
C ASP A 129 -0.88 -9.56 -1.11
N VAL A 130 -2.10 -9.99 -0.77
CA VAL A 130 -3.19 -10.18 -1.74
C VAL A 130 -4.04 -8.92 -1.79
N HIS A 131 -4.02 -8.24 -2.94
CA HIS A 131 -4.85 -7.07 -3.21
C HIS A 131 -5.94 -7.39 -4.23
N THR A 132 -7.15 -6.96 -3.94
CA THR A 132 -8.24 -6.92 -4.94
C THR A 132 -8.33 -5.53 -5.56
N GLY A 133 -8.59 -5.43 -6.86
CA GLY A 133 -8.89 -4.15 -7.53
C GLY A 133 -7.84 -3.68 -8.55
N LEU A 134 -6.83 -4.50 -8.84
CA LEU A 134 -5.88 -4.28 -9.93
C LEU A 134 -6.02 -5.39 -10.98
N GLY A 135 -5.85 -5.03 -12.25
CA GLY A 135 -5.97 -5.98 -13.37
C GLY A 135 -7.41 -6.26 -13.81
N ARG A 136 -7.56 -7.29 -14.64
CA ARG A 136 -8.89 -7.74 -15.13
C ARG A 136 -9.59 -8.56 -14.06
N TYR A 137 -10.92 -8.44 -14.01
CA TYR A 137 -11.73 -9.26 -13.11
C TYR A 137 -11.51 -10.76 -13.38
N GLY A 138 -11.27 -11.53 -12.31
CA GLY A 138 -11.02 -12.97 -12.38
C GLY A 138 -9.64 -13.36 -12.91
N VAL A 139 -8.71 -12.41 -13.02
CA VAL A 139 -7.33 -12.66 -13.46
C VAL A 139 -6.35 -12.20 -12.38
N ASP A 140 -5.62 -13.16 -11.82
CA ASP A 140 -4.58 -12.87 -10.84
C ASP A 140 -3.36 -12.22 -11.50
N THR A 141 -2.81 -11.22 -10.83
CA THR A 141 -1.70 -10.41 -11.32
C THR A 141 -0.66 -10.28 -10.22
N ILE A 142 0.58 -10.71 -10.49
CA ILE A 142 1.66 -10.61 -9.51
C ILE A 142 2.38 -9.27 -9.67
N LEU A 143 2.29 -8.43 -8.64
CA LEU A 143 3.00 -7.15 -8.60
C LEU A 143 4.38 -7.33 -7.99
N THR A 144 5.39 -6.96 -8.77
CA THR A 144 6.79 -6.89 -8.31
C THR A 144 7.24 -5.43 -8.33
N PHE A 145 7.84 -4.99 -7.22
CA PHE A 145 8.30 -3.60 -7.03
C PHE A 145 9.73 -3.37 -7.49
N ASP A 146 10.51 -4.45 -7.63
CA ASP A 146 11.86 -4.39 -8.13
C ASP A 146 11.95 -5.02 -9.52
N ARG A 147 12.40 -4.23 -10.52
CA ARG A 147 12.65 -4.70 -11.89
C ARG A 147 13.90 -5.58 -11.96
N GLU A 148 14.82 -5.47 -11.00
CA GLU A 148 16.12 -6.15 -11.05
C GLU A 148 16.15 -7.45 -10.22
N THR A 149 15.47 -7.52 -9.07
CA THR A 149 15.53 -8.72 -8.19
C THR A 149 14.35 -9.68 -8.32
N ALA A 150 13.20 -9.24 -8.84
CA ALA A 150 12.13 -10.15 -9.24
C ALA A 150 12.39 -10.65 -10.66
N LEU A 151 13.44 -11.46 -10.82
CA LEU A 151 13.66 -12.25 -12.03
C LEU A 151 12.31 -12.89 -12.39
N PRO A 152 11.70 -12.52 -13.53
CA PRO A 152 10.42 -13.08 -13.94
C PRO A 152 10.39 -14.60 -13.91
N SER A 153 11.53 -15.22 -14.21
CA SER A 153 11.76 -16.66 -14.12
C SER A 153 11.58 -17.23 -12.72
N LYS A 154 11.94 -16.49 -11.67
CA LYS A 154 11.80 -16.93 -10.28
C LYS A 154 10.34 -16.83 -9.81
N VAL A 155 9.65 -15.77 -10.19
CA VAL A 155 8.20 -15.64 -9.94
C VAL A 155 7.43 -16.71 -10.70
N ALA A 156 7.72 -16.89 -11.99
CA ALA A 156 7.10 -17.93 -12.81
C ALA A 156 7.40 -19.36 -12.33
N SER A 157 8.58 -19.61 -11.72
CA SER A 157 8.91 -20.91 -11.14
C SER A 157 8.10 -21.27 -9.88
N VAL A 158 7.61 -20.25 -9.16
CA VAL A 158 6.82 -20.44 -7.93
C VAL A 158 5.33 -20.37 -8.23
N PHE A 159 4.95 -19.51 -9.17
CA PHE A 159 3.56 -19.27 -9.56
C PHE A 159 3.42 -19.50 -11.07
N GLU A 160 3.33 -20.76 -11.46
CA GLU A 160 3.17 -21.16 -12.86
C GLU A 160 1.88 -20.58 -13.46
N GLY A 161 1.97 -20.01 -14.68
CA GLY A 161 0.83 -19.40 -15.37
C GLY A 161 0.47 -17.98 -14.92
N SER A 162 1.26 -17.36 -14.06
CA SER A 162 1.02 -15.99 -13.56
C SER A 162 1.29 -14.91 -14.60
N SER A 163 0.44 -13.89 -14.63
CA SER A 163 0.74 -12.64 -15.34
C SER A 163 1.57 -11.70 -14.45
N VAL A 164 2.67 -11.15 -14.98
CA VAL A 164 3.56 -10.21 -14.27
C VAL A 164 3.57 -8.87 -15.04
N PRO A 165 2.99 -7.78 -14.49
CA PRO A 165 2.92 -6.49 -15.16
C PRO A 165 4.31 -5.88 -15.37
N GLY A 166 4.65 -5.60 -16.64
CA GLY A 166 5.93 -5.06 -17.08
C GLY A 166 6.72 -5.98 -18.02
N LEU A 167 6.25 -7.22 -18.23
CA LEU A 167 6.76 -8.14 -19.26
C LEU A 167 5.78 -8.32 -20.41
N ASP A 168 4.49 -8.27 -20.10
CA ASP A 168 3.42 -8.29 -21.09
C ASP A 168 3.05 -6.84 -21.42
N ALA A 169 2.90 -6.51 -22.70
CA ALA A 169 2.67 -5.14 -23.22
C ALA A 169 1.45 -4.39 -22.62
N ASN A 170 0.61 -5.08 -21.82
CA ASN A 170 -0.55 -4.52 -21.11
C ASN A 170 -0.27 -4.17 -19.62
N GLY A 171 0.91 -4.51 -19.09
CA GLY A 171 1.24 -4.37 -17.67
C GLY A 171 1.55 -2.95 -17.20
N ASP A 172 2.00 -2.08 -18.10
CA ASP A 172 2.39 -0.70 -17.75
C ASP A 172 1.19 0.16 -17.31
N ASP A 173 -0.03 -0.19 -17.72
CA ASP A 173 -1.23 0.59 -17.39
C ASP A 173 -1.68 0.37 -15.93
N VAL A 174 -1.40 -0.80 -15.35
CA VAL A 174 -1.77 -1.15 -13.98
C VAL A 174 -0.99 -0.32 -12.96
N LYS A 175 0.29 -0.04 -13.25
CA LYS A 175 1.21 0.70 -12.38
C LYS A 175 1.02 2.22 -12.42
N LYS A 176 0.35 2.78 -13.43
CA LYS A 176 0.11 4.23 -13.52
C LYS A 176 -0.59 4.76 -12.27
N GLY A 177 -0.03 5.81 -11.68
CA GLY A 177 -0.52 6.45 -10.45
C GLY A 177 0.11 5.90 -9.16
N TYR A 178 0.87 4.80 -9.21
CA TYR A 178 1.54 4.23 -8.03
C TYR A 178 2.95 4.78 -7.80
N GLU A 179 3.41 5.73 -8.60
CA GLU A 179 4.82 6.18 -8.63
C GLU A 179 5.28 6.83 -7.31
N LEU A 180 4.35 7.36 -6.53
CA LEU A 180 4.63 8.01 -5.23
C LEU A 180 4.24 7.12 -4.04
N VAL A 181 3.82 5.89 -4.27
CA VAL A 181 3.39 4.97 -3.21
C VAL A 181 4.62 4.37 -2.56
N VAL A 182 4.76 4.61 -1.25
CA VAL A 182 5.69 3.85 -0.40
C VAL A 182 4.90 2.67 0.16
N GLY A 183 5.28 1.46 -0.25
CA GLY A 183 4.56 0.23 0.08
C GLY A 183 4.86 -0.28 1.49
N THR A 184 3.96 -1.12 2.01
CA THR A 184 4.10 -1.85 3.27
C THR A 184 5.13 -2.98 3.21
N SER A 185 5.41 -3.51 2.03
CA SER A 185 6.36 -4.62 1.83
C SER A 185 7.81 -4.23 2.16
N ASP A 186 8.21 -2.99 1.85
CA ASP A 186 9.58 -2.50 2.09
C ASP A 186 9.88 -2.39 3.60
N ALA A 187 8.85 -2.10 4.39
CA ALA A 187 8.95 -2.01 5.85
C ALA A 187 9.34 -3.35 6.48
N PHE A 188 8.85 -4.48 5.96
CA PHE A 188 9.18 -5.80 6.52
C PHE A 188 10.58 -6.31 6.13
N LEU A 189 11.14 -5.85 5.00
CA LEU A 189 12.47 -6.26 4.54
C LEU A 189 13.60 -5.43 5.14
N ALA A 190 13.31 -4.19 5.57
CA ALA A 190 14.27 -3.30 6.24
C ALA A 190 14.36 -3.55 7.77
N ALA A 191 13.57 -4.49 8.28
CA ALA A 191 13.35 -4.81 9.69
C ALA A 191 14.08 -6.07 10.15
#